data_AF-A0A5B0SM87-F1
#
_entry.id   AF-A0A5B0SM87-F1
#
_cell.length_a   1.000
_cell.length_b   1.000
_cell.length_c   1.000
_cell.angle_alpha   90.00
_cell.angle_beta   90.00
_cell.angle_gamma   90.00
#
_symmetry.space_group_name_H-M   'P 1'
#
loop_
_entity.id
_entity.type
_entity.pdbx_description
1 polymer ?
#
loop_
_entity_poly.entity_id
_entity_poly.type
_entity_poly.pdbx_seq_one_letter_code
_entity_poly.pdbx_strand_id
1 'polypeptide(L)'
;MPSNQCSNAKDDPEIHPTENSAPKNVTINGPQANKLVEEGMHQIASELKAMKETLSMSATMLANRIEPANTINDGLDRITSVSRYFPDLKEETHSFINNMSFDDRALLSSKTIDRNEAYQSTYRDLLSYETRIIKDVLNTENLVFSNNYETVERIEKKLSENRLYQKLNSKAIQKRIRRVKCEMAVELVERNSRPHSKTAQPSTSRSQDAQATQPDVRATQAAK
;
A
#
# COMPACT_ATOMS: atom_id res chain seq x y z
N MET A 1 -33.59 -58.70 -12.50
CA MET A 1 -33.11 -59.41 -13.70
C MET A 1 -32.71 -58.35 -14.73
N PRO A 2 -31.49 -58.31 -15.30
CA PRO A 2 -30.18 -58.86 -14.89
C PRO A 2 -29.28 -57.74 -14.27
N SER A 3 -28.34 -57.98 -13.35
CA SER A 3 -27.07 -58.73 -13.42
C SER A 3 -26.07 -58.16 -14.44
N ASN A 4 -25.04 -57.45 -13.94
CA ASN A 4 -23.66 -57.87 -14.17
C ASN A 4 -22.68 -57.26 -13.17
N GLN A 5 -21.89 -58.17 -12.62
CA GLN A 5 -20.74 -57.99 -11.74
C GLN A 5 -19.53 -57.52 -12.55
N CYS A 6 -18.64 -56.73 -11.95
CA CYS A 6 -17.20 -56.96 -12.13
C CYS A 6 -16.44 -56.41 -10.92
N SER A 7 -15.69 -57.31 -10.31
CA SER A 7 -14.85 -57.20 -9.13
C SER A 7 -13.47 -56.63 -9.48
N ASN A 8 -12.83 -55.96 -8.52
CA ASN A 8 -11.38 -55.96 -8.19
C ASN A 8 -11.17 -54.73 -7.28
N ALA A 9 -11.18 -54.86 -5.95
CA ALA A 9 -10.10 -55.38 -5.10
C ALA A 9 -8.77 -54.65 -5.37
N LYS A 10 -8.49 -53.61 -4.58
CA LYS A 10 -7.14 -53.26 -4.12
C LYS A 10 -7.24 -52.53 -2.79
N ASP A 11 -6.52 -53.09 -1.84
CA ASP A 11 -6.54 -52.81 -0.43
C ASP A 11 -6.08 -51.39 -0.08
N ASP A 12 -6.84 -50.76 0.82
CA ASP A 12 -6.36 -49.67 1.64
C ASP A 12 -5.34 -50.24 2.66
N PRO A 13 -4.14 -49.66 2.79
CA PRO A 13 -3.25 -50.02 3.88
C PRO A 13 -3.82 -49.44 5.19
N GLU A 14 -4.34 -50.35 5.99
CA GLU A 14 -4.63 -50.25 7.41
C GLU A 14 -3.45 -49.57 8.14
N ILE A 15 -3.67 -48.36 8.67
CA ILE A 15 -2.71 -47.67 9.53
C ILE A 15 -2.75 -48.36 10.90
N HIS A 16 -1.93 -49.39 11.07
CA HIS A 16 -1.57 -49.90 12.39
C HIS A 16 -0.50 -48.98 13.01
N PRO A 17 -0.70 -48.47 14.23
CA PRO A 17 0.36 -47.75 14.94
C PRO A 17 1.42 -48.77 15.37
N THR A 18 2.52 -48.85 14.62
CA THR A 18 3.67 -49.66 15.03
C THR A 18 4.37 -48.97 16.20
N GLU A 19 4.56 -49.75 17.26
CA GLU A 19 5.14 -49.38 18.54
C GLU A 19 6.40 -48.53 18.42
N ASN A 20 6.53 -47.60 19.37
CA ASN A 20 7.75 -46.90 19.73
C ASN A 20 8.90 -47.88 19.96
N SER A 21 9.67 -48.18 18.92
CA SER A 21 11.01 -48.74 19.05
C SER A 21 11.91 -47.64 19.61
N ALA A 22 12.30 -47.79 20.88
CA ALA A 22 13.36 -47.03 21.52
C ALA A 22 14.60 -46.89 20.59
N PRO A 23 15.34 -45.77 20.67
CA PRO A 23 16.52 -45.58 19.85
C PRO A 23 17.52 -46.70 20.16
N LYS A 24 17.91 -47.47 19.14
CA LYS A 24 19.05 -48.39 19.19
C LYS A 24 20.26 -47.55 19.57
N ASN A 25 20.65 -47.66 20.83
CA ASN A 25 21.84 -47.01 21.37
C ASN A 25 23.05 -47.73 20.76
N VAL A 26 23.52 -47.21 19.62
CA VAL A 26 24.78 -47.65 19.03
C VAL A 26 25.87 -47.07 19.93
N THR A 27 26.44 -47.91 20.79
CA THR A 27 27.65 -47.55 21.53
C THR A 27 28.81 -47.48 20.52
N ILE A 28 29.03 -46.31 19.95
CA ILE A 28 30.19 -46.01 19.13
C ILE A 28 31.33 -45.69 20.11
N ASN A 29 32.40 -46.49 20.09
CA ASN A 29 33.56 -46.27 20.94
C ASN A 29 34.05 -44.81 20.80
N GLY A 30 34.36 -44.15 21.93
CA GLY A 30 34.65 -42.71 22.02
C GLY A 30 35.54 -42.09 20.93
N PRO A 31 36.59 -42.78 20.40
CA PRO A 31 37.40 -42.23 19.30
C PRO A 31 36.66 -42.11 17.96
N GLN A 32 35.70 -43.00 17.69
CA GLN A 32 35.01 -43.10 16.41
C GLN A 32 33.77 -42.18 16.37
N ALA A 33 33.16 -41.90 17.52
CA ALA A 33 32.12 -40.88 17.66
C ALA A 33 32.65 -39.46 17.40
N ASN A 34 33.85 -39.14 17.91
CA ASN A 34 34.47 -37.83 17.69
C ASN A 34 34.81 -37.60 16.20
N LYS A 35 35.28 -38.64 15.51
CA LYS A 35 35.59 -38.58 14.08
C LYS A 35 34.35 -38.35 13.21
N LEU A 36 33.22 -39.00 13.54
CA LEU A 36 31.93 -38.80 12.87
C LEU A 36 31.38 -37.39 13.06
N VAL A 37 31.55 -36.81 14.25
CA VAL A 37 31.14 -35.42 14.54
C VAL A 37 32.02 -34.42 13.78
N GLU A 38 33.32 -34.66 13.71
CA GLU A 38 34.26 -33.82 12.97
C GLU A 38 33.98 -33.84 11.45
N GLU A 39 33.72 -35.04 10.88
CA GLU A 39 33.31 -35.20 9.49
C GLU A 39 31.96 -34.50 9.20
N GLY A 40 31.00 -34.60 10.13
CA GLY A 40 29.71 -33.89 10.03
C GLY A 40 29.86 -32.36 10.07
N MET A 41 30.74 -31.84 10.94
CA MET A 41 31.02 -30.41 11.01
C MET A 41 31.71 -29.89 9.75
N HIS A 42 32.63 -30.67 9.16
CA HIS A 42 33.26 -30.31 7.89
C HIS A 42 32.27 -30.31 6.73
N GLN A 43 31.35 -31.27 6.68
CA GLN A 43 30.29 -31.32 5.69
C GLN A 43 29.40 -30.07 5.77
N ILE A 44 28.91 -29.73 6.96
CA ILE A 44 28.06 -28.55 7.18
C ILE A 44 28.80 -27.25 6.81
N ALA A 45 30.08 -27.13 7.16
CA ALA A 45 30.89 -25.96 6.80
C ALA A 45 31.06 -25.83 5.28
N SER A 46 31.21 -26.95 4.56
CA SER A 46 31.32 -26.95 3.11
C SER A 46 30.02 -26.54 2.41
N GLU A 47 28.87 -27.01 2.92
CA GLU A 47 27.54 -26.65 2.41
C GLU A 47 27.23 -25.16 2.67
N LEU A 48 27.55 -24.64 3.86
CA LEU A 48 27.42 -23.21 4.17
C LEU A 48 28.26 -22.34 3.24
N LYS A 49 29.48 -22.79 2.91
CA LYS A 49 30.36 -22.08 1.97
C LYS A 49 29.76 -22.07 0.56
N ALA A 50 29.26 -23.21 0.08
CA ALA A 50 28.61 -23.32 -1.23
C ALA A 50 27.34 -22.46 -1.32
N MET A 51 26.52 -22.43 -0.26
CA MET A 51 25.33 -21.59 -0.19
C MET A 51 25.69 -20.09 -0.20
N LYS A 52 26.74 -19.69 0.54
CA LYS A 52 27.23 -18.31 0.53
C LYS A 52 27.69 -17.88 -0.87
N GLU A 53 28.42 -18.73 -1.57
CA GLU A 53 28.88 -18.45 -2.94
C GLU A 53 27.71 -18.36 -3.92
N THR A 54 26.73 -19.27 -3.81
CA THR A 54 25.51 -19.26 -4.65
C THR A 54 24.67 -18.01 -4.41
N LEU A 55 24.52 -17.59 -3.15
CA LEU A 55 23.79 -16.37 -2.80
C LEU A 55 24.54 -15.11 -3.28
N SER A 56 25.87 -15.09 -3.15
CA SER A 56 26.71 -14.00 -3.66
C SER A 56 26.62 -13.88 -5.18
N MET A 57 26.69 -14.98 -5.92
CA MET A 57 26.50 -15.00 -7.36
C MET A 57 25.09 -14.50 -7.74
N SER A 58 24.06 -14.96 -7.05
CA SER A 58 22.68 -14.53 -7.30
C SER A 58 22.48 -13.03 -7.03
N ALA A 59 23.10 -12.50 -5.98
CA ALA A 59 23.09 -11.07 -5.67
C ALA A 59 23.85 -10.24 -6.73
N THR A 60 24.96 -10.76 -7.25
CA THR A 60 25.76 -10.08 -8.27
C THR A 60 25.05 -10.11 -9.63
N MET A 61 24.40 -11.22 -9.97
CA MET A 61 23.52 -11.36 -11.14
C MET A 61 22.31 -10.40 -11.06
N LEU A 62 21.74 -10.21 -9.87
CA LEU A 62 20.64 -9.26 -9.66
C LEU A 62 21.12 -7.81 -9.78
N ALA A 63 22.29 -7.50 -9.21
CA ALA A 63 22.90 -6.17 -9.30
C ALA A 63 23.27 -5.81 -10.76
N ASN A 64 23.77 -6.78 -11.54
CA ASN A 64 24.17 -6.56 -12.94
C ASN A 64 22.99 -6.54 -13.92
N ARG A 65 21.80 -6.98 -13.51
CA ARG A 65 20.56 -6.85 -14.32
C ARG A 65 19.94 -5.45 -14.21
N ILE A 66 20.45 -4.62 -13.29
CA ILE A 66 20.10 -3.21 -13.15
C ILE A 66 21.17 -2.42 -13.93
N GLU A 67 20.99 -2.31 -15.24
CA GLU A 67 21.64 -1.24 -16.00
C GLU A 67 21.29 0.12 -15.34
N PRO A 68 22.23 1.08 -15.26
CA PRO A 68 21.97 2.39 -14.68
C PRO A 68 21.10 3.18 -15.65
N ALA A 69 19.79 2.97 -15.57
CA ALA A 69 18.83 3.91 -16.11
C ALA A 69 19.10 5.26 -15.45
N ASN A 70 19.37 6.26 -16.30
CA ASN A 70 19.59 7.64 -15.92
C ASN A 70 18.72 8.05 -14.73
N THR A 71 19.41 8.57 -13.72
CA THR A 71 18.91 9.30 -12.55
C THR A 71 17.77 10.26 -12.90
N ILE A 72 16.53 9.81 -12.70
CA ILE A 72 15.41 10.63 -12.24
C ILE A 72 14.57 9.72 -11.34
N ASN A 73 14.65 9.92 -10.02
CA ASN A 73 13.67 9.70 -8.92
C ASN A 73 12.38 8.84 -9.11
N ASP A 74 12.25 7.91 -10.04
CA ASP A 74 10.94 7.35 -10.45
C ASP A 74 10.48 6.15 -9.59
N GLY A 75 11.42 5.54 -8.85
CA GLY A 75 11.13 4.36 -8.02
C GLY A 75 10.56 4.68 -6.63
N LEU A 76 11.00 5.78 -6.02
CA LEU A 76 10.57 6.19 -4.69
C LEU A 76 9.26 7.02 -4.72
N ASP A 77 8.94 7.62 -5.86
CA ASP A 77 7.83 8.57 -5.95
C ASP A 77 6.48 7.92 -6.26
N ARG A 78 6.40 6.64 -6.63
CA ARG A 78 5.12 5.99 -6.99
C ARG A 78 4.07 6.02 -5.86
N ILE A 79 4.51 5.96 -4.60
CA ILE A 79 3.61 5.96 -3.44
C ILE A 79 3.22 7.39 -3.02
N THR A 80 4.00 8.41 -3.39
CA THR A 80 3.76 9.82 -3.01
C THR A 80 3.54 10.77 -4.18
N SER A 81 3.30 10.24 -5.39
CA SER A 81 3.02 10.99 -6.62
C SER A 81 1.65 11.68 -6.59
N VAL A 82 1.42 12.57 -5.63
CA VAL A 82 0.14 13.28 -5.49
C VAL A 82 -0.17 14.09 -6.75
N SER A 83 0.84 14.70 -7.38
CA SER A 83 0.69 15.47 -8.62
C SER A 83 0.12 14.66 -9.79
N ARG A 84 0.29 13.33 -9.80
CA ARG A 84 -0.33 12.46 -10.81
C ARG A 84 -1.85 12.38 -10.67
N TYR A 85 -2.36 12.48 -9.44
CA TYR A 85 -3.78 12.36 -9.13
C TYR A 85 -4.46 13.73 -8.99
N PHE A 86 -3.67 14.79 -8.81
CA PHE A 86 -4.11 16.17 -8.75
C PHE A 86 -3.21 17.07 -9.62
N PRO A 87 -3.32 16.99 -10.96
CA PRO A 87 -2.42 17.69 -11.87
C PRO A 87 -2.75 19.19 -12.04
N ASP A 88 -4.00 19.59 -11.78
CA ASP A 88 -4.50 20.94 -12.06
C ASP A 88 -4.51 21.86 -10.82
N LEU A 89 -3.69 21.55 -9.81
CA LEU A 89 -3.60 22.36 -8.59
C LEU A 89 -2.71 23.58 -8.80
N LYS A 90 -2.99 24.66 -8.06
CA LYS A 90 -2.10 25.82 -8.02
C LYS A 90 -0.77 25.48 -7.38
N GLU A 91 0.27 26.25 -7.71
CA GLU A 91 1.63 26.03 -7.22
C GLU A 91 1.70 26.09 -5.69
N GLU A 92 0.95 27.01 -5.07
CA GLU A 92 0.86 27.11 -3.62
C GLU A 92 0.26 25.85 -2.98
N THR A 93 -0.73 25.25 -3.63
CA THR A 93 -1.35 24.00 -3.19
C THR A 93 -0.40 22.82 -3.36
N HIS A 94 0.35 22.76 -4.46
CA HIS A 94 1.42 21.76 -4.63
C HIS A 94 2.50 21.89 -3.55
N SER A 95 2.93 23.10 -3.24
CA SER A 95 3.87 23.37 -2.15
C SER A 95 3.32 22.93 -0.79
N PHE A 96 2.06 23.23 -0.51
CA PHE A 96 1.37 22.78 0.71
C PHE A 96 1.33 21.25 0.82
N ILE A 97 0.97 20.54 -0.25
CA ILE A 97 0.97 19.08 -0.30
C ILE A 97 2.38 18.54 -0.06
N ASN A 98 3.40 19.13 -0.68
CA ASN A 98 4.79 18.70 -0.50
C ASN A 98 5.27 18.87 0.95
N ASN A 99 4.70 19.82 1.70
CA ASN A 99 5.00 20.04 3.12
C ASN A 99 4.20 19.14 4.08
N MET A 100 3.24 18.35 3.59
CA MET A 100 2.55 17.37 4.41
C MET A 100 3.46 16.21 4.82
N SER A 101 3.06 15.48 5.87
CA SER A 101 3.77 14.27 6.27
C SER A 101 3.76 13.21 5.15
N PHE A 102 4.75 12.32 5.15
CA PHE A 102 4.83 11.24 4.17
C PHE A 102 3.54 10.42 4.12
N ASP A 103 2.98 10.06 5.28
CA ASP A 103 1.75 9.28 5.38
C ASP A 103 0.55 9.99 4.76
N ASP A 104 0.44 11.31 4.93
CA ASP A 104 -0.65 12.11 4.37
C ASP A 104 -0.54 12.19 2.84
N ARG A 105 0.67 12.42 2.32
CA ARG A 105 0.93 12.38 0.87
C ARG A 105 0.68 10.98 0.30
N ALA A 106 1.09 9.94 1.01
CA ALA A 106 0.84 8.56 0.62
C ALA A 106 -0.66 8.27 0.59
N LEU A 107 -1.42 8.76 1.57
CA LEU A 107 -2.88 8.66 1.55
C LEU A 107 -3.50 9.43 0.40
N LEU A 108 -2.97 10.60 -0.01
CA LEU A 108 -3.44 11.38 -1.15
C LEU A 108 -3.04 10.81 -2.52
N SER A 109 -2.12 9.85 -2.60
CA SER A 109 -1.58 9.34 -3.86
C SER A 109 -2.49 8.32 -4.55
N SER A 110 -3.75 8.69 -4.72
CA SER A 110 -4.75 8.01 -5.53
C SER A 110 -5.96 8.92 -5.73
N LYS A 111 -6.78 8.67 -6.75
CA LYS A 111 -8.03 9.42 -6.96
C LYS A 111 -9.09 9.15 -5.89
N THR A 112 -9.13 7.93 -5.36
CA THR A 112 -10.07 7.52 -4.31
C THR A 112 -9.35 6.71 -3.24
N ILE A 113 -9.87 6.70 -2.02
CA ILE A 113 -9.30 5.93 -0.91
C ILE A 113 -9.27 4.42 -1.23
N ASP A 114 -10.27 3.90 -1.93
CA ASP A 114 -10.35 2.48 -2.28
C ASP A 114 -9.30 2.04 -3.31
N ARG A 115 -8.66 2.98 -4.02
CA ARG A 115 -7.52 2.66 -4.91
C ARG A 115 -6.18 2.94 -4.27
N ASN A 116 -6.15 3.47 -3.05
CA ASN A 116 -4.93 3.86 -2.37
C ASN A 116 -4.19 2.64 -1.80
N GLU A 117 -2.94 2.42 -2.20
CA GLU A 117 -2.16 1.27 -1.75
C GLU A 117 -1.89 1.27 -0.24
N ALA A 118 -1.63 2.45 0.34
CA ALA A 118 -1.36 2.61 1.77
C ALA A 118 -2.59 2.32 2.64
N TYR A 119 -3.80 2.47 2.09
CA TYR A 119 -5.06 2.05 2.73
C TYR A 119 -5.40 0.59 2.43
N GLN A 120 -5.19 0.14 1.20
CA GLN A 120 -5.55 -1.20 0.74
C GLN A 120 -4.91 -2.31 1.56
N SER A 121 -3.67 -2.15 2.03
CA SER A 121 -3.06 -3.13 2.95
C SER A 121 -3.91 -3.36 4.21
N THR A 122 -4.31 -2.28 4.89
CA THR A 122 -5.10 -2.35 6.11
C THR A 122 -6.52 -2.86 5.84
N TYR A 123 -7.10 -2.48 4.70
CA TYR A 123 -8.43 -2.94 4.33
C TYR A 123 -8.46 -4.43 3.96
N ARG A 124 -7.42 -4.94 3.30
CA ARG A 124 -7.28 -6.38 3.03
C ARG A 124 -7.13 -7.19 4.31
N ASP A 125 -6.35 -6.71 5.27
CA ASP A 125 -6.21 -7.37 6.58
C ASP A 125 -7.57 -7.46 7.30
N LEU A 126 -8.34 -6.36 7.28
CA LEU A 126 -9.69 -6.30 7.83
C LEU A 126 -10.62 -7.32 7.15
N LEU A 127 -10.70 -7.30 5.81
CA LEU A 127 -11.58 -8.21 5.04
C LEU A 127 -11.20 -9.68 5.21
N SER A 128 -9.90 -9.99 5.22
CA SER A 128 -9.42 -11.35 5.46
C SER A 128 -9.86 -11.86 6.83
N TYR A 129 -9.75 -11.00 7.84
CA TYR A 129 -10.14 -11.33 9.20
C TYR A 129 -11.66 -11.46 9.37
N GLU A 130 -12.43 -10.55 8.77
CA GLU A 130 -13.90 -10.61 8.72
C GLU A 130 -14.38 -11.90 8.04
N THR A 131 -13.80 -12.24 6.89
CA THR A 131 -14.08 -13.49 6.17
C THR A 131 -13.79 -14.72 7.02
N ARG A 132 -12.71 -14.68 7.82
CA ARG A 132 -12.38 -15.78 8.74
C ARG A 132 -13.47 -15.96 9.80
N ILE A 133 -13.93 -14.87 10.42
CA ILE A 133 -15.01 -14.91 11.42
C ILE A 133 -16.30 -15.44 10.79
N ILE A 134 -16.64 -14.99 9.58
CA ILE A 134 -17.82 -15.47 8.85
C ILE A 134 -17.73 -16.98 8.66
N LYS A 135 -16.62 -17.49 8.14
CA LYS A 135 -16.40 -18.93 7.94
C LYS A 135 -16.48 -19.71 9.26
N ASP A 136 -15.87 -19.19 10.33
CA ASP A 136 -15.87 -19.84 11.64
C ASP A 136 -17.30 -19.97 12.19
N VAL A 137 -18.12 -18.92 12.07
CA VAL A 137 -19.54 -18.95 12.50
C VAL A 137 -20.34 -19.94 11.65
N LEU A 138 -20.20 -19.88 10.31
CA LEU A 138 -20.91 -20.79 9.41
C LEU A 138 -20.58 -22.26 9.68
N ASN A 139 -19.31 -22.57 9.98
CA ASN A 139 -18.85 -23.93 10.22
C ASN A 139 -19.18 -24.44 11.63
N THR A 140 -18.95 -23.63 12.66
CA THR A 140 -19.11 -24.06 14.07
C THR A 140 -20.58 -24.28 14.42
N GLU A 141 -21.46 -23.48 13.84
CA GLU A 141 -22.89 -23.48 14.16
C GLU A 141 -23.72 -24.19 13.06
N ASN A 142 -23.06 -24.81 12.07
CA ASN A 142 -23.68 -25.47 10.91
C ASN A 142 -24.73 -24.61 10.19
N LEU A 143 -24.49 -23.30 10.13
CA LEU A 143 -25.44 -22.31 9.62
C LEU A 143 -25.45 -22.17 8.10
N VAL A 144 -24.74 -23.04 7.39
CA VAL A 144 -24.62 -22.99 5.92
C VAL A 144 -25.98 -23.04 5.23
N PHE A 145 -26.95 -23.74 5.84
CA PHE A 145 -28.32 -23.86 5.31
C PHE A 145 -29.35 -23.06 6.12
N SER A 146 -28.90 -22.25 7.08
CA SER A 146 -29.78 -21.44 7.93
C SER A 146 -30.27 -20.20 7.21
N ASN A 147 -31.34 -19.60 7.74
CA ASN A 147 -31.86 -18.33 7.25
C ASN A 147 -30.76 -17.24 7.33
N ASN A 148 -30.55 -16.54 6.22
CA ASN A 148 -29.53 -15.48 6.08
C ASN A 148 -29.68 -14.39 7.14
N TYR A 149 -30.90 -14.03 7.55
CA TYR A 149 -31.11 -12.95 8.52
C TYR A 149 -30.51 -13.30 9.90
N GLU A 150 -30.83 -14.48 10.44
CA GLU A 150 -30.26 -14.94 11.71
C GLU A 150 -28.75 -15.14 11.63
N THR A 151 -28.28 -15.65 10.49
CA THR A 151 -26.84 -15.83 10.24
C THR A 151 -26.10 -14.48 10.26
N VAL A 152 -26.65 -13.45 9.63
CA VAL A 152 -26.10 -12.09 9.65
C VAL A 152 -26.06 -11.54 11.07
N GLU A 153 -27.16 -11.64 11.83
CA GLU A 153 -27.21 -11.15 13.22
C GLU A 153 -26.13 -11.82 14.11
N ARG A 154 -25.95 -13.13 13.97
CA ARG A 154 -24.89 -13.86 14.71
C ARG A 154 -23.49 -13.43 14.29
N ILE A 155 -23.24 -13.24 12.99
CA ILE A 155 -21.97 -12.74 12.46
C ILE A 155 -21.69 -11.33 12.99
N GLU A 156 -22.66 -10.42 12.89
CA GLU A 156 -22.54 -9.04 13.37
C GLU A 156 -22.22 -9.00 14.86
N LYS A 157 -22.94 -9.79 15.66
CA LYS A 157 -22.65 -9.95 17.08
C LYS A 157 -21.21 -10.41 17.31
N LYS A 158 -20.76 -11.47 16.62
CA LYS A 158 -19.41 -12.01 16.76
C LYS A 158 -18.33 -11.01 16.37
N LEU A 159 -18.55 -10.26 15.29
CA LEU A 159 -17.66 -9.18 14.86
C LEU A 159 -17.60 -8.07 15.90
N SER A 160 -18.76 -7.68 16.44
CA SER A 160 -18.88 -6.61 17.44
C SER A 160 -18.15 -6.94 18.74
N GLU A 161 -18.06 -8.21 19.15
CA GLU A 161 -17.37 -8.65 20.36
C GLU A 161 -15.86 -8.88 20.13
N ASN A 162 -15.42 -8.97 18.87
CA ASN A 162 -14.04 -9.31 18.54
C ASN A 162 -13.10 -8.10 18.59
N ARG A 163 -12.27 -8.02 19.64
CA ARG A 163 -11.31 -6.92 19.86
C ARG A 163 -10.32 -6.71 18.69
N LEU A 164 -9.87 -7.78 18.05
CA LEU A 164 -8.91 -7.66 16.94
C LEU A 164 -9.59 -7.09 15.68
N TYR A 165 -10.81 -7.54 15.38
CA TYR A 165 -11.63 -6.94 14.32
C TYR A 165 -11.88 -5.45 14.59
N GLN A 166 -12.31 -5.09 15.81
CA GLN A 166 -12.52 -3.69 16.20
C GLN A 166 -11.25 -2.83 15.99
N LYS A 167 -10.08 -3.37 16.35
CA LYS A 167 -8.79 -2.68 16.15
C LYS A 167 -8.47 -2.47 14.66
N LEU A 168 -8.64 -3.50 13.84
CA LEU A 168 -8.42 -3.40 12.38
C LEU A 168 -9.40 -2.43 11.73
N ASN A 169 -10.68 -2.50 12.11
CA ASN A 169 -11.71 -1.61 11.62
C ASN A 169 -11.43 -0.16 12.02
N SER A 170 -11.04 0.08 13.27
CA SER A 170 -10.63 1.40 13.75
C SER A 170 -9.44 1.95 12.94
N LYS A 171 -8.43 1.13 12.66
CA LYS A 171 -7.27 1.52 11.83
C LYS A 171 -7.69 1.88 10.40
N ALA A 172 -8.61 1.12 9.80
CA ALA A 172 -9.15 1.42 8.47
C ALA A 172 -9.94 2.74 8.47
N ILE A 173 -10.82 2.94 9.45
CA ILE A 173 -11.60 4.17 9.63
C ILE A 173 -10.68 5.38 9.84
N GLN A 174 -9.65 5.26 10.68
CA GLN A 174 -8.68 6.33 10.91
C GLN A 174 -8.00 6.77 9.61
N LYS A 175 -7.60 5.82 8.75
CA LYS A 175 -7.02 6.14 7.43
C LYS A 175 -8.02 6.86 6.52
N ARG A 176 -9.30 6.45 6.50
CA ARG A 176 -10.36 7.13 5.74
C ARG A 176 -10.56 8.56 6.24
N ILE A 177 -10.69 8.75 7.55
CA ILE A 177 -10.84 10.08 8.16
C ILE A 177 -9.63 10.96 7.84
N ARG A 178 -8.42 10.40 7.96
CA ARG A 178 -7.18 11.11 7.66
C ARG A 178 -7.14 11.57 6.20
N ARG A 179 -7.49 10.68 5.25
CA ARG A 179 -7.63 11.03 3.83
C ARG A 179 -8.61 12.20 3.62
N VAL A 180 -9.82 12.11 4.17
CA VAL A 180 -10.83 13.16 4.03
C VAL A 180 -10.33 14.50 4.56
N LYS A 181 -9.65 14.50 5.72
CA LYS A 181 -9.04 15.72 6.27
C LYS A 181 -7.97 16.31 5.33
N CYS A 182 -7.12 15.48 4.73
CA CYS A 182 -6.12 15.93 3.77
C CYS A 182 -6.80 16.55 2.53
N GLU A 183 -7.82 15.90 1.98
CA GLU A 183 -8.58 16.42 0.82
C GLU A 183 -9.22 17.77 1.14
N MET A 184 -9.89 17.90 2.28
CA MET A 184 -10.46 19.17 2.73
C MET A 184 -9.41 20.27 2.90
N ALA A 185 -8.23 19.93 3.42
CA ALA A 185 -7.14 20.88 3.57
C ALA A 185 -6.58 21.34 2.21
N VAL A 186 -6.39 20.41 1.26
CA VAL A 186 -5.99 20.71 -0.12
C VAL A 186 -7.02 21.64 -0.76
N GLU A 187 -8.31 21.33 -0.66
CA GLU A 187 -9.36 22.17 -1.22
C GLU A 187 -9.40 23.57 -0.60
N LEU A 188 -9.18 23.69 0.72
CA LEU A 188 -9.14 24.98 1.41
C LEU A 188 -7.98 25.85 0.91
N VAL A 189 -6.79 25.27 0.78
CA VAL A 189 -5.63 25.96 0.24
C VAL A 189 -5.86 26.33 -1.23
N GLU A 190 -6.41 25.41 -2.03
CA GLU A 190 -6.69 25.65 -3.45
C GLU A 190 -7.68 26.79 -3.67
N ARG A 191 -8.74 26.88 -2.85
CA ARG A 191 -9.71 27.99 -2.90
C ARG A 191 -9.11 29.33 -2.48
N ASN A 192 -8.23 29.33 -1.49
CA ASN A 192 -7.64 30.56 -0.93
C ASN A 192 -6.39 31.02 -1.69
N SER A 193 -5.81 30.16 -2.51
CA SER A 193 -4.66 30.49 -3.35
C SER A 193 -5.08 31.54 -4.38
N ARG A 194 -4.50 32.74 -4.28
CA ARG A 194 -4.83 33.87 -5.14
C ARG A 194 -4.42 33.52 -6.57
N PRO A 195 -5.26 33.82 -7.58
CA PRO A 195 -4.77 33.82 -8.95
C PRO A 195 -3.62 34.83 -9.00
N HIS A 196 -2.45 34.40 -9.46
CA HIS A 196 -1.38 35.32 -9.84
C HIS A 196 -1.93 36.21 -10.96
N SER A 197 -2.48 37.37 -10.60
CA SER A 197 -2.70 38.45 -11.53
C SER A 197 -1.31 38.87 -12.00
N LYS A 198 -0.95 38.39 -13.19
CA LYS A 198 0.14 38.98 -13.97
C LYS A 198 -0.20 40.47 -14.09
N THR A 199 0.37 41.27 -13.21
CA THR A 199 0.22 42.72 -13.26
C THR A 199 1.02 43.12 -14.49
N ALA A 200 0.30 43.35 -15.59
CA ALA A 200 0.87 43.97 -16.77
C ALA A 200 1.50 45.28 -16.30
N GLN A 201 2.81 45.42 -16.45
CA GLN A 201 3.49 46.68 -16.20
C GLN A 201 2.81 47.77 -17.04
N PRO A 202 2.50 48.95 -16.48
CA PRO A 202 2.20 50.10 -17.29
C PRO A 202 3.49 50.56 -17.96
N SER A 203 3.60 50.36 -19.26
CA SER A 203 4.66 50.96 -20.07
C SER A 203 4.59 52.48 -19.91
N THR A 204 5.59 53.05 -19.25
CA THR A 204 5.85 54.47 -19.26
C THR A 204 6.31 54.89 -20.65
N SER A 205 5.39 55.32 -21.51
CA SER A 205 5.72 56.07 -22.72
C SER A 205 5.66 57.56 -22.40
N ARG A 206 6.79 58.06 -21.91
CA ARG A 206 7.13 59.47 -21.82
C ARG A 206 7.48 59.94 -23.24
N SER A 207 6.53 60.59 -23.91
CA SER A 207 6.82 61.44 -25.07
C SER A 207 6.70 62.89 -24.64
N GLN A 208 7.85 63.50 -24.41
CA GLN A 208 8.00 64.96 -24.46
C GLN A 208 8.04 65.33 -25.93
N ASP A 209 7.18 66.25 -26.35
CA ASP A 209 7.54 67.21 -27.38
C ASP A 209 6.81 68.53 -27.09
N ALA A 210 7.62 69.58 -27.00
CA ALA A 210 7.20 70.95 -26.83
C ALA A 210 7.43 71.67 -28.16
N GLN A 211 6.41 72.36 -28.67
CA GLN A 211 6.55 73.78 -29.06
C GLN A 211 5.22 74.42 -29.48
N ALA A 212 4.92 75.51 -28.77
CA ALA A 212 4.38 76.80 -29.20
C ALA A 212 3.45 76.88 -30.42
N THR A 213 2.29 77.53 -30.25
CA THR A 213 2.04 78.91 -30.72
C THR A 213 0.63 79.35 -30.28
N GLN A 214 0.54 80.42 -29.51
CA GLN A 214 -0.66 81.26 -29.33
C GLN A 214 -0.62 82.37 -30.40
N PRO A 215 -1.76 82.93 -30.89
CA PRO A 215 -2.49 83.92 -30.09
C PRO A 215 -4.03 83.97 -30.27
N ASP A 216 -4.66 84.37 -29.16
CA ASP A 216 -5.69 85.42 -28.99
C ASP A 216 -6.92 85.50 -29.93
N VAL A 217 -8.11 85.66 -29.32
CA VAL A 217 -9.11 86.73 -29.58
C VAL A 217 -10.49 86.37 -28.98
N ARG A 218 -10.85 87.15 -27.95
CA ARG A 218 -12.18 87.67 -27.54
C ARG A 218 -13.46 86.82 -27.44
N ALA A 219 -14.09 87.01 -26.26
CA ALA A 219 -15.51 87.34 -25.98
C ALA A 219 -16.58 86.30 -26.39
N THR A 220 -17.56 85.93 -25.55
CA THR A 220 -18.55 86.80 -24.88
C THR A 220 -19.34 85.98 -23.85
N GLN A 221 -19.98 86.71 -22.94
CA GLN A 221 -20.78 86.31 -21.78
C GLN A 221 -22.07 85.53 -22.06
N ALA A 222 -22.56 84.92 -20.96
CA ALA A 222 -23.96 84.79 -20.53
C ALA A 222 -24.92 83.82 -21.25
N ALA A 223 -25.50 82.87 -20.51
CA ALA A 223 -26.86 82.99 -19.98
C ALA A 223 -27.14 81.86 -18.97
N LYS A 224 -28.12 82.13 -18.11
CA LYS A 224 -28.61 81.37 -16.93
C LYS A 224 -29.04 79.94 -17.22
#